data_AF-A0A3R8J4T9-F1
#
_entry.id   AF-A0A3R8J4T9-F1
#
_cell.length_a   1.000
_cell.length_b   1.000
_cell.length_c   1.000
_cell.angle_alpha   90.00
_cell.angle_beta   90.00
_cell.angle_gamma   90.00
#
_symmetry.space_group_name_H-M   'P 1'
#
loop_
_entity.id
_entity.type
_entity.pdbx_description
1 polymer ?
#
loop_
_entity_poly.entity_id
_entity_poly.type
_entity_poly.pdbx_seq_one_letter_code
_entity_poly.pdbx_strand_id
1 'polypeptide(L)'
;KRIPALITNNGANAKIVNEIGFGLLAILVNVDNKKIASVHTYTGEIQQNLSHMLLRIDELSKKLNDVFSKILKQNISFNTKQNAKKALYSTGLSTTFKVLSYFASLLEAPSEKLNIILANLPSYYVFDYLNGTWTAHGDQRLQDYYPKINNKSYLEPLSKEKLQTAFKRWIEDNPGTRQSFTKETKALITIHSNLTYLSAKIPTGEDFEFEHIIPKARILKFDPKITSVHTSSLGNGMLLPKSDNNKKKDKTLYEIDNSSQYSELINESLYPYEKNLSHVLNNLENNQFSEVNAFISNRAQQVS
;
A
#
# COMPACT_ATOMS: atom_id res chain seq x y z
N LYS A 1 -11.90 2.48 -16.56
CA LYS A 1 -11.76 1.75 -15.27
C LYS A 1 -11.95 2.75 -14.15
N ARG A 2 -12.92 2.57 -13.25
CA ARG A 2 -13.14 3.52 -12.14
C ARG A 2 -12.17 3.16 -11.00
N ILE A 3 -11.26 4.09 -10.65
CA ILE A 3 -10.22 4.03 -9.60
C ILE A 3 -9.39 2.73 -9.46
N PRO A 4 -8.70 2.26 -10.51
CA PRO A 4 -7.85 1.06 -10.43
C PRO A 4 -6.71 1.15 -9.40
N ALA A 5 -6.29 2.37 -9.04
CA ALA A 5 -5.30 2.58 -7.98
C ALA A 5 -5.77 2.20 -6.58
N LEU A 6 -7.09 2.13 -6.35
CA LEU A 6 -7.67 1.78 -5.06
C LEU A 6 -8.45 0.46 -5.10
N ILE A 7 -9.03 0.12 -6.26
CA ILE A 7 -9.87 -1.06 -6.47
C ILE A 7 -9.29 -1.90 -7.61
N THR A 8 -8.68 -3.04 -7.29
CA THR A 8 -8.26 -4.03 -8.28
C THR A 8 -9.41 -4.95 -8.65
N ASN A 9 -9.93 -4.83 -9.87
CA ASN A 9 -10.86 -5.81 -10.44
C ASN A 9 -10.07 -6.82 -11.27
N ASN A 10 -9.70 -7.96 -10.68
CA ASN A 10 -9.05 -9.06 -11.38
C ASN A 10 -10.07 -9.94 -12.13
N GLY A 11 -10.97 -9.33 -12.91
CA GLY A 11 -11.91 -10.01 -13.82
C GLY A 11 -13.01 -10.87 -13.16
N ALA A 12 -12.94 -11.16 -11.87
CA ALA A 12 -13.82 -12.10 -11.18
C ALA A 12 -14.64 -11.52 -10.01
N ASN A 13 -14.48 -10.23 -9.66
CA ASN A 13 -15.10 -9.65 -8.46
C ASN A 13 -16.18 -8.62 -8.79
N ALA A 14 -17.24 -9.04 -9.51
CA ALA A 14 -18.49 -8.27 -9.62
C ALA A 14 -19.01 -7.84 -8.24
N LYS A 15 -18.74 -8.64 -7.19
CA LYS A 15 -19.07 -8.33 -5.80
C LYS A 15 -18.50 -7.00 -5.31
N ILE A 16 -17.20 -6.74 -5.50
CA ILE A 16 -16.56 -5.49 -5.01
C ILE A 16 -17.09 -4.28 -5.78
N VAL A 17 -17.29 -4.43 -7.09
CA VAL A 17 -17.86 -3.36 -7.92
C VAL A 17 -19.29 -3.03 -7.46
N ASN A 18 -20.09 -4.05 -7.17
CA ASN A 18 -21.44 -3.88 -6.66
C ASN A 18 -21.43 -3.26 -5.26
N GLU A 19 -20.56 -3.72 -4.36
CA GLU A 19 -20.44 -3.21 -2.99
C GLU A 19 -20.09 -1.71 -2.97
N ILE A 20 -19.12 -1.31 -3.79
CA ILE A 20 -18.77 0.11 -3.97
C ILE A 20 -19.92 0.87 -4.64
N GLY A 21 -20.55 0.31 -5.67
CA GLY A 21 -21.66 0.94 -6.38
C GLY A 21 -22.85 1.23 -5.46
N PHE A 22 -23.31 0.22 -4.72
CA PHE A 22 -24.40 0.37 -3.75
C PHE A 22 -24.02 1.28 -2.58
N GLY A 23 -22.79 1.17 -2.07
CA GLY A 23 -22.30 2.06 -1.02
C GLY A 23 -22.26 3.53 -1.46
N LEU A 24 -21.85 3.81 -2.70
CA LEU A 24 -21.88 5.17 -3.26
C LEU A 24 -23.31 5.71 -3.39
N LEU A 25 -24.25 4.88 -3.85
CA LEU A 25 -25.67 5.28 -3.90
C LEU A 25 -26.18 5.61 -2.49
N ALA A 26 -25.87 4.78 -1.49
CA ALA A 26 -26.25 5.03 -0.11
C ALA A 26 -25.69 6.35 0.41
N ILE A 27 -24.42 6.66 0.15
CA ILE A 27 -23.81 7.96 0.52
C ILE A 27 -24.53 9.12 -0.16
N LEU A 28 -24.79 9.02 -1.47
CA LEU A 28 -25.43 10.08 -2.26
C LEU A 28 -26.82 10.45 -1.73
N VAL A 29 -27.62 9.46 -1.33
CA VAL A 29 -28.96 9.69 -0.74
C VAL A 29 -28.93 9.79 0.79
N ASN A 30 -27.74 9.85 1.40
CA ASN A 30 -27.52 9.92 2.83
C ASN A 30 -28.23 8.81 3.64
N VAL A 31 -28.23 7.59 3.10
CA VAL A 31 -28.70 6.38 3.77
C VAL A 31 -27.51 5.67 4.41
N ASP A 32 -27.61 5.41 5.72
CA ASP A 32 -26.63 4.61 6.47
C ASP A 32 -26.41 3.26 5.76
N ASN A 33 -25.16 2.87 5.58
CA ASN A 33 -24.81 1.60 4.92
C ASN A 33 -25.39 0.37 5.66
N LYS A 34 -25.67 0.46 6.97
CA LYS A 34 -26.42 -0.57 7.72
C LYS A 34 -27.85 -0.76 7.21
N LYS A 35 -28.42 0.28 6.61
CA LYS A 35 -29.77 0.32 6.04
C LYS A 35 -29.72 0.44 4.52
N ILE A 36 -28.67 -0.09 3.88
CA ILE A 36 -28.49 -0.01 2.42
C ILE A 36 -29.69 -0.58 1.64
N ALA A 37 -30.41 -1.54 2.22
CA ALA A 37 -31.65 -2.04 1.66
C ALA A 37 -32.68 -0.94 1.42
N SER A 38 -32.72 0.12 2.24
CA SER A 38 -33.64 1.25 2.12
C SER A 38 -33.31 2.20 0.96
N VAL A 39 -32.19 2.05 0.25
CA VAL A 39 -31.86 2.90 -0.90
C VAL A 39 -32.94 2.85 -1.99
N HIS A 40 -33.68 1.74 -2.11
CA HIS A 40 -34.78 1.61 -3.08
C HIS A 40 -35.90 2.66 -2.90
N THR A 41 -36.08 3.20 -1.69
CA THR A 41 -37.10 4.22 -1.41
C THR A 41 -36.73 5.59 -2.01
N TYR A 42 -35.47 5.77 -2.43
CA TYR A 42 -34.94 7.00 -3.02
C TYR A 42 -34.74 6.90 -4.55
N THR A 43 -35.32 5.88 -5.19
CA THR A 43 -35.19 5.64 -6.64
C THR A 43 -35.59 6.84 -7.48
N GLY A 44 -36.66 7.56 -7.12
CA GLY A 44 -37.09 8.78 -7.82
C GLY A 44 -36.04 9.89 -7.78
N GLU A 45 -35.46 10.18 -6.60
CA GLU A 45 -34.40 11.19 -6.43
C GLU A 45 -33.13 10.81 -7.19
N ILE A 46 -32.75 9.52 -7.14
CA ILE A 46 -31.60 9.00 -7.88
C ILE A 46 -31.82 9.16 -9.38
N GLN A 47 -33.00 8.80 -9.91
CA GLN A 47 -33.31 8.89 -11.34
C GLN A 47 -33.27 10.35 -11.83
N GLN A 48 -33.82 11.28 -11.05
CA GLN A 48 -33.84 12.70 -11.41
C GLN A 48 -32.43 13.31 -11.46
N ASN A 49 -31.51 12.84 -10.60
CA ASN A 49 -30.16 13.41 -10.46
C ASN A 49 -29.04 12.53 -11.04
N LEU A 50 -29.38 11.41 -11.68
CA LEU A 50 -28.44 10.35 -12.05
C LEU A 50 -27.24 10.87 -12.85
N SER A 51 -27.50 11.70 -13.87
CA SER A 51 -26.46 12.25 -14.74
C SER A 51 -25.46 13.11 -13.96
N HIS A 52 -25.94 13.98 -13.08
CA HIS A 52 -25.10 14.83 -12.25
C HIS A 52 -24.28 13.99 -11.25
N MET A 53 -24.92 13.03 -10.59
CA MET A 53 -24.26 12.10 -9.65
C MET A 53 -23.14 11.30 -10.33
N LEU A 54 -23.41 10.76 -11.53
CA LEU A 54 -22.42 9.98 -12.28
C LEU A 54 -21.24 10.84 -12.75
N LEU A 55 -21.48 12.07 -13.21
CA LEU A 55 -20.43 13.02 -13.59
C LEU A 55 -19.53 13.34 -12.39
N ARG A 56 -20.13 13.65 -11.23
CA ARG A 56 -19.38 13.95 -10.00
C ARG A 56 -18.56 12.74 -9.54
N ILE A 57 -19.13 11.54 -9.53
CA ILE A 57 -18.39 10.32 -9.17
C ILE A 57 -17.23 10.05 -10.13
N ASP A 58 -17.41 10.30 -11.44
CA ASP A 58 -16.34 10.11 -12.43
C ASP A 58 -15.20 11.11 -12.23
N GLU A 59 -15.52 12.37 -11.96
CA GLU A 59 -14.53 13.41 -11.62
C GLU A 59 -13.73 13.03 -10.37
N LEU A 60 -14.41 12.67 -9.27
CA LEU A 60 -13.76 12.26 -8.03
C LEU A 60 -12.95 10.97 -8.22
N SER A 61 -13.43 10.05 -9.04
CA SER A 61 -12.70 8.83 -9.40
C SER A 61 -11.39 9.15 -10.10
N LYS A 62 -11.36 10.12 -11.01
CA LYS A 62 -10.10 10.53 -11.68
C LYS A 62 -9.13 11.13 -10.68
N LYS A 63 -9.59 12.09 -9.86
CA LYS A 63 -8.75 12.74 -8.84
C LYS A 63 -8.17 11.74 -7.83
N LEU A 64 -8.99 10.83 -7.31
CA LEU A 64 -8.52 9.76 -6.43
C LEU A 64 -7.51 8.85 -7.13
N ASN A 65 -7.80 8.46 -8.37
CA ASN A 65 -6.86 7.64 -9.13
C ASN A 65 -5.51 8.35 -9.33
N ASP A 66 -5.51 9.66 -9.63
CA ASP A 66 -4.29 10.43 -9.85
C ASP A 66 -3.45 10.56 -8.58
N VAL A 67 -4.10 10.80 -7.43
CA VAL A 67 -3.43 10.82 -6.12
C VAL A 67 -2.78 9.47 -5.82
N PHE A 68 -3.55 8.38 -5.90
CA PHE A 68 -3.07 7.07 -5.48
C PHE A 68 -2.19 6.37 -6.51
N SER A 69 -2.28 6.73 -7.80
CA SER A 69 -1.37 6.20 -8.82
C SER A 69 0.07 6.59 -8.54
N LYS A 70 0.34 7.78 -7.99
CA LYS A 70 1.70 8.22 -7.65
C LYS A 70 2.38 7.30 -6.64
N ILE A 71 1.63 6.78 -5.67
CA ILE A 71 2.18 6.00 -4.57
C ILE A 71 1.95 4.48 -4.69
N LEU A 72 1.00 4.03 -5.51
CA LEU A 72 0.64 2.60 -5.62
C LEU A 72 0.92 1.98 -6.99
N LYS A 73 1.12 2.80 -8.04
CA LYS A 73 1.31 2.28 -9.39
C LYS A 73 2.72 1.73 -9.54
N GLN A 74 2.83 0.47 -9.92
CA GLN A 74 4.07 -0.09 -10.43
C GLN A 74 3.82 -1.30 -11.32
N ASN A 75 4.65 -1.52 -12.34
CA ASN A 75 4.58 -2.71 -13.20
C ASN A 75 5.16 -3.94 -12.46
N ILE A 76 4.38 -4.53 -11.55
CA ILE A 76 4.85 -5.62 -10.70
C ILE A 76 4.68 -6.97 -11.39
N SER A 77 5.79 -7.69 -11.56
CA SER A 77 5.85 -9.09 -11.96
C SER A 77 5.77 -9.99 -10.72
N PHE A 78 4.79 -10.88 -10.66
CA PHE A 78 4.68 -11.86 -9.55
C PHE A 78 5.31 -13.21 -9.86
N ASN A 79 5.94 -13.39 -11.03
CA ASN A 79 6.59 -14.63 -11.42
C ASN A 79 7.75 -14.37 -12.39
N THR A 80 8.81 -15.17 -12.27
CA THR A 80 9.97 -15.12 -13.17
C THR A 80 9.63 -15.44 -14.62
N LYS A 81 8.54 -16.18 -14.90
CA LYS A 81 8.06 -16.51 -16.25
C LYS A 81 7.73 -15.25 -17.09
N GLN A 82 8.04 -15.26 -18.39
CA GLN A 82 7.78 -14.13 -19.31
C GLN A 82 6.29 -13.73 -19.40
N ASN A 83 5.36 -14.65 -19.18
CA ASN A 83 3.90 -14.40 -19.21
C ASN A 83 3.27 -14.31 -17.81
N ALA A 84 4.04 -13.87 -16.80
CA ALA A 84 3.53 -13.71 -15.44
C ALA A 84 2.33 -12.77 -15.39
N LYS A 85 1.35 -13.07 -14.52
CA LYS A 85 0.31 -12.10 -14.16
C LYS A 85 0.99 -10.85 -13.61
N LYS A 86 0.68 -9.70 -14.20
CA LYS A 86 1.16 -8.40 -13.75
C LYS A 86 0.08 -7.73 -12.92
N ALA A 87 0.44 -7.11 -11.81
CA ALA A 87 -0.40 -6.07 -11.22
C ALA A 87 0.20 -4.73 -11.53
N LEU A 88 -0.68 -3.79 -11.88
CA LEU A 88 -0.30 -2.40 -12.09
C LEU A 88 -0.33 -1.59 -10.79
N TYR A 89 -1.01 -2.10 -9.74
CA TYR A 89 -1.20 -1.39 -8.48
C TYR A 89 -1.06 -2.32 -7.29
N SER A 90 -0.37 -1.86 -6.24
CA SER A 90 -0.19 -2.58 -4.98
C SER A 90 -1.24 -2.14 -3.95
N THR A 91 -2.49 -2.56 -4.13
CA THR A 91 -3.66 -2.07 -3.35
C THR A 91 -3.87 -2.79 -2.02
N GLY A 92 -2.81 -3.34 -1.42
CA GLY A 92 -2.91 -4.22 -0.25
C GLY A 92 -3.59 -3.59 0.97
N LEU A 93 -3.48 -2.26 1.13
CA LEU A 93 -4.06 -1.52 2.25
C LEU A 93 -5.50 -1.04 1.97
N SER A 94 -6.05 -1.30 0.78
CA SER A 94 -7.39 -0.85 0.38
C SER A 94 -8.48 -1.76 0.94
N THR A 95 -9.54 -1.15 1.45
CA THR A 95 -10.80 -1.84 1.82
C THR A 95 -11.97 -1.04 1.25
N THR A 96 -13.11 -1.69 1.03
CA THR A 96 -14.31 -1.03 0.46
C THR A 96 -14.70 0.20 1.28
N PHE A 97 -14.88 0.05 2.59
CA PHE A 97 -15.31 1.13 3.46
C PHE A 97 -14.34 2.31 3.50
N LYS A 98 -13.03 2.05 3.45
CA LYS A 98 -12.01 3.11 3.37
C LYS A 98 -12.10 3.88 2.05
N VAL A 99 -12.38 3.20 0.94
CA VAL A 99 -12.56 3.88 -0.35
C VAL A 99 -13.87 4.68 -0.35
N LEU A 100 -14.95 4.12 0.21
CA LEU A 100 -16.24 4.79 0.34
C LEU A 100 -16.14 6.05 1.22
N SER A 101 -15.36 6.04 2.31
CA SER A 101 -15.18 7.23 3.15
C SER A 101 -14.48 8.37 2.41
N TYR A 102 -13.59 8.06 1.47
CA TYR A 102 -12.99 9.09 0.61
C TYR A 102 -14.04 9.77 -0.25
N PHE A 103 -14.93 9.00 -0.88
CA PHE A 103 -16.05 9.59 -1.62
C PHE A 103 -16.99 10.39 -0.71
N ALA A 104 -17.34 9.86 0.45
CA ALA A 104 -18.21 10.54 1.42
C ALA A 104 -17.64 11.91 1.83
N SER A 105 -16.34 12.01 2.08
CA SER A 105 -15.69 13.29 2.39
C SER A 105 -15.55 14.25 1.20
N LEU A 106 -15.57 13.75 -0.04
CA LEU A 106 -15.29 14.54 -1.23
C LEU A 106 -16.54 15.00 -2.00
N LEU A 107 -17.65 14.27 -1.88
CA LEU A 107 -18.86 14.46 -2.71
C LEU A 107 -19.36 15.91 -2.72
N GLU A 108 -19.55 16.47 -1.53
CA GLU A 108 -20.06 17.84 -1.33
C GLU A 108 -18.96 18.82 -0.90
N ALA A 109 -17.69 18.42 -0.90
CA ALA A 109 -16.59 19.29 -0.50
C ALA A 109 -16.39 20.43 -1.53
N PRO A 110 -16.39 21.71 -1.08
CA PRO A 110 -15.98 22.84 -1.91
C PRO A 110 -14.55 22.67 -2.45
N SER A 111 -14.22 23.29 -3.58
CA SER A 111 -12.94 23.10 -4.28
C SER A 111 -11.69 23.27 -3.39
N GLU A 112 -11.69 24.24 -2.48
CA GLU A 112 -10.58 24.47 -1.53
C GLU A 112 -10.41 23.28 -0.57
N LYS A 113 -11.50 22.88 0.10
CA LYS A 113 -11.54 21.74 1.03
C LYS A 113 -11.23 20.42 0.32
N LEU A 114 -11.71 20.26 -0.90
CA LEU A 114 -11.47 19.09 -1.74
C LEU A 114 -9.98 18.87 -1.99
N ASN A 115 -9.23 19.94 -2.32
CA ASN A 115 -7.78 19.83 -2.55
C ASN A 115 -7.01 19.48 -1.27
N ILE A 116 -7.42 20.06 -0.12
CA ILE A 116 -6.83 19.73 1.19
C ILE A 116 -7.05 18.25 1.52
N ILE A 117 -8.29 17.76 1.39
CA ILE A 117 -8.62 16.36 1.62
C ILE A 117 -7.75 15.46 0.74
N LEU A 118 -7.70 15.71 -0.58
CA LEU A 118 -6.92 14.91 -1.52
C LEU A 118 -5.43 14.89 -1.18
N ALA A 119 -4.86 15.99 -0.70
CA ALA A 119 -3.46 16.06 -0.28
C ALA A 119 -3.19 15.22 0.99
N ASN A 120 -4.15 15.13 1.91
CA ASN A 120 -4.01 14.37 3.15
C ASN A 120 -4.29 12.87 2.99
N LEU A 121 -5.09 12.47 1.98
CA LEU A 121 -5.51 11.08 1.78
C LEU A 121 -4.37 10.05 1.73
N PRO A 122 -3.20 10.29 1.11
CA PRO A 122 -2.08 9.33 1.13
C PRO A 122 -1.62 8.97 2.55
N SER A 123 -1.49 9.96 3.45
CA SER A 123 -1.08 9.73 4.83
C SER A 123 -2.14 8.95 5.60
N TYR A 124 -3.42 9.32 5.44
CA TYR A 124 -4.54 8.59 6.03
C TYR A 124 -4.68 7.17 5.48
N TYR A 125 -4.37 6.95 4.20
CA TYR A 125 -4.41 5.63 3.58
C TYR A 125 -3.52 4.63 4.32
N VAL A 126 -2.32 5.07 4.69
CA VAL A 126 -1.39 4.27 5.49
C VAL A 126 -1.85 4.22 6.94
N PHE A 127 -2.07 5.37 7.58
CA PHE A 127 -2.42 5.48 9.00
C PHE A 127 -3.67 4.68 9.40
N ASP A 128 -4.74 4.76 8.60
CA ASP A 128 -5.99 4.04 8.86
C ASP A 128 -5.75 2.53 8.85
N TYR A 129 -4.90 2.04 7.95
CA TYR A 129 -4.55 0.62 7.88
C TYR A 129 -3.74 0.20 9.11
N LEU A 130 -2.68 0.94 9.45
CA LEU A 130 -1.80 0.62 10.57
C LEU A 130 -2.57 0.54 11.90
N ASN A 131 -3.58 1.40 12.09
CA ASN A 131 -4.43 1.41 13.29
C ASN A 131 -5.64 0.46 13.20
N GLY A 132 -5.77 -0.35 12.16
CA GLY A 132 -6.90 -1.26 11.98
C GLY A 132 -8.25 -0.52 11.92
N THR A 133 -8.28 0.68 11.35
CA THR A 133 -9.44 1.57 11.40
C THR A 133 -10.69 0.96 10.75
N TRP A 134 -10.52 0.02 9.83
CA TRP A 134 -11.60 -0.54 9.02
C TRP A 134 -11.86 -2.04 9.26
N THR A 135 -11.46 -2.61 10.41
CA THR A 135 -11.51 -4.07 10.67
C THR A 135 -12.78 -4.59 11.36
N ALA A 136 -13.52 -3.78 12.13
CA ALA A 136 -14.67 -4.25 12.93
C ALA A 136 -15.99 -3.49 12.68
N HIS A 137 -15.97 -2.16 12.70
CA HIS A 137 -17.18 -1.32 12.62
C HIS A 137 -17.20 -0.44 11.37
N GLY A 138 -16.95 -1.05 10.21
CA GLY A 138 -16.83 -0.34 8.92
C GLY A 138 -18.06 0.51 8.58
N ASP A 139 -19.27 -0.06 8.68
CA ASP A 139 -20.51 0.65 8.35
C ASP A 139 -20.76 1.87 9.25
N GLN A 140 -20.67 1.69 10.58
CA GLN A 140 -20.90 2.78 11.53
C GLN A 140 -19.87 3.89 11.35
N ARG A 141 -18.61 3.51 11.10
CA ARG A 141 -17.51 4.46 10.91
C ARG A 141 -17.63 5.21 9.59
N LEU A 142 -18.09 4.55 8.53
CA LEU A 142 -18.31 5.18 7.24
C LEU A 142 -19.35 6.31 7.36
N GLN A 143 -20.41 6.10 8.16
CA GLN A 143 -21.45 7.09 8.40
C GLN A 143 -20.91 8.43 8.94
N ASP A 144 -19.87 8.39 9.79
CA ASP A 144 -19.25 9.60 10.34
C ASP A 144 -18.65 10.52 9.27
N TYR A 145 -18.32 9.98 8.10
CA TYR A 145 -17.75 10.73 6.96
C TYR A 145 -18.80 11.23 5.98
N TYR A 146 -20.10 10.92 6.19
CA TYR A 146 -21.16 11.36 5.28
C TYR A 146 -21.28 12.87 5.27
N PRO A 147 -21.55 13.50 4.12
CA PRO A 147 -21.61 14.96 4.01
C PRO A 147 -22.57 15.64 5.00
N LYS A 148 -23.74 15.05 5.25
CA LYS A 148 -24.75 15.63 6.16
C LYS A 148 -24.44 15.41 7.65
N ILE A 149 -23.56 14.46 7.99
CA ILE A 149 -23.17 14.16 9.37
C ILE A 149 -21.84 14.84 9.68
N ASN A 150 -20.82 14.56 8.87
CA ASN A 150 -19.51 15.21 8.86
C ASN A 150 -18.83 15.25 10.25
N ASN A 151 -19.00 14.19 11.04
CA ASN A 151 -18.31 14.00 12.33
C ASN A 151 -16.81 13.75 12.14
N LYS A 152 -16.44 13.16 11.00
CA LYS A 152 -15.06 12.90 10.60
C LYS A 152 -14.83 13.40 9.19
N SER A 153 -13.61 13.89 8.96
CA SER A 153 -13.13 14.29 7.65
C SER A 153 -11.64 14.00 7.53
N TYR A 154 -11.10 14.27 6.35
CA TYR A 154 -9.67 14.20 6.06
C TYR A 154 -9.05 15.60 5.89
N LEU A 155 -9.68 16.63 6.47
CA LEU A 155 -9.21 18.02 6.37
C LEU A 155 -7.94 18.28 7.16
N GLU A 156 -7.82 17.66 8.32
CA GLU A 156 -6.68 17.87 9.21
C GLU A 156 -5.48 17.02 8.77
N PRO A 157 -4.28 17.59 8.61
CA PRO A 157 -3.09 16.81 8.31
C PRO A 157 -2.70 15.91 9.48
N LEU A 158 -2.23 14.70 9.18
CA LEU A 158 -1.64 13.83 10.19
C LEU A 158 -0.25 14.34 10.58
N SER A 159 0.01 14.42 11.89
CA SER A 159 1.36 14.73 12.37
C SER A 159 2.32 13.56 12.09
N LYS A 160 3.59 13.89 11.86
CA LYS A 160 4.64 12.90 11.61
C LYS A 160 4.76 11.91 12.77
N GLU A 161 4.67 12.40 14.00
CA GLU A 161 4.81 11.62 15.23
C GLU A 161 3.67 10.59 15.36
N LYS A 162 2.44 10.97 14.98
CA LYS A 162 1.29 10.04 14.97
C LYS A 162 1.52 8.91 13.98
N LEU A 163 2.00 9.22 12.77
CA LEU A 163 2.27 8.22 11.74
C LEU A 163 3.42 7.29 12.15
N GLN A 164 4.52 7.85 12.68
CA GLN A 164 5.66 7.09 13.18
C GLN A 164 5.28 6.16 14.34
N THR A 165 4.44 6.63 15.26
CA THR A 165 3.94 5.81 16.37
C THR A 165 3.10 4.65 15.85
N ALA A 166 2.24 4.88 14.86
CA ALA A 166 1.43 3.83 14.25
C ALA A 166 2.30 2.79 13.53
N PHE A 167 3.33 3.23 12.80
CA PHE A 167 4.29 2.33 12.15
C PHE A 167 5.06 1.48 13.14
N LYS A 168 5.60 2.10 14.20
CA LYS A 168 6.36 1.37 15.23
C LYS A 168 5.52 0.23 15.83
N ARG A 169 4.29 0.52 16.24
CA ARG A 169 3.35 -0.48 16.76
C ARG A 169 3.07 -1.58 15.73
N TRP A 170 2.78 -1.19 14.49
CA TRP A 170 2.50 -2.16 13.44
C TRP A 170 3.68 -3.09 13.14
N ILE A 171 4.92 -2.58 13.14
CA ILE A 171 6.14 -3.38 12.95
C ILE A 171 6.30 -4.40 14.09
N GLU A 172 6.05 -4.00 15.32
CA GLU A 172 6.08 -4.87 16.50
C GLU A 172 5.01 -5.98 16.40
N ASP A 173 3.79 -5.63 15.98
CA ASP A 173 2.68 -6.58 15.82
C ASP A 173 2.81 -7.47 14.56
N ASN A 174 3.61 -7.07 13.57
CA ASN A 174 3.76 -7.74 12.28
C ASN A 174 5.23 -8.07 11.98
N PRO A 175 5.86 -8.98 12.75
CA PRO A 175 7.28 -9.29 12.62
C PRO A 175 7.66 -9.93 11.27
N GLY A 176 6.71 -10.49 10.52
CA GLY A 176 6.97 -10.98 9.17
C GLY A 176 7.69 -12.33 9.10
N THR A 177 7.30 -13.30 9.93
CA THR A 177 7.81 -14.68 9.96
C THR A 177 7.23 -15.59 8.86
N ARG A 178 7.16 -15.07 7.63
CA ARG A 178 6.72 -15.82 6.45
C ARG A 178 7.78 -15.81 5.37
N GLN A 179 7.70 -16.78 4.47
CA GLN A 179 8.58 -16.90 3.30
C GLN A 179 8.33 -15.85 2.20
N SER A 180 7.21 -15.15 2.24
CA SER A 180 6.78 -14.22 1.20
C SER A 180 6.05 -13.05 1.83
N PHE A 181 6.29 -11.85 1.31
CA PHE A 181 5.58 -10.64 1.73
C PHE A 181 4.06 -10.79 1.58
N THR A 182 3.34 -10.36 2.61
CA THR A 182 1.87 -10.20 2.56
C THR A 182 1.49 -9.11 1.56
N LYS A 183 0.22 -9.04 1.17
CA LYS A 183 -0.24 -7.98 0.23
C LYS A 183 -0.04 -6.59 0.84
N GLU A 184 -0.09 -6.47 2.16
CA GLU A 184 0.04 -5.23 2.90
C GLU A 184 1.50 -4.79 3.01
N THR A 185 2.41 -5.70 3.36
CA THR A 185 3.85 -5.40 3.31
C THR A 185 4.27 -5.02 1.88
N LYS A 186 3.75 -5.71 0.85
CA LYS A 186 3.97 -5.35 -0.56
C LYS A 186 3.51 -3.94 -0.90
N ALA A 187 2.36 -3.51 -0.37
CA ALA A 187 1.86 -2.15 -0.58
C ALA A 187 2.77 -1.11 0.08
N LEU A 188 3.21 -1.35 1.32
CA LEU A 188 4.14 -0.47 2.02
C LEU A 188 5.51 -0.37 1.33
N ILE A 189 6.06 -1.50 0.87
CA ILE A 189 7.29 -1.51 0.06
C ILE A 189 7.09 -0.67 -1.21
N THR A 190 5.94 -0.80 -1.88
CA THR A 190 5.65 -0.05 -3.11
C THR A 190 5.58 1.45 -2.84
N ILE A 191 4.89 1.85 -1.77
CA ILE A 191 4.78 3.26 -1.36
C ILE A 191 6.16 3.84 -1.06
N HIS A 192 6.95 3.16 -0.24
CA HIS A 192 8.32 3.60 0.07
C HIS A 192 9.12 3.79 -1.22
N SER A 193 9.15 2.76 -2.07
CA SER A 193 9.96 2.78 -3.30
C SER A 193 9.55 3.90 -4.25
N ASN A 194 8.25 4.11 -4.44
CA ASN A 194 7.72 5.17 -5.30
C ASN A 194 7.97 6.58 -4.76
N LEU A 195 8.10 6.73 -3.44
CA LEU A 195 8.41 8.01 -2.79
C LEU A 195 9.91 8.28 -2.67
N THR A 196 10.75 7.26 -2.85
CA THR A 196 12.21 7.37 -2.76
C THR A 196 12.87 7.13 -4.12
N TYR A 197 13.47 5.97 -4.34
CA TYR A 197 14.37 5.67 -5.47
C TYR A 197 13.66 5.37 -6.80
N LEU A 198 12.33 5.26 -6.83
CA LEU A 198 11.55 5.12 -8.06
C LEU A 198 10.81 6.41 -8.43
N SER A 199 10.88 7.44 -7.57
CA SER A 199 10.23 8.73 -7.80
C SER A 199 10.84 9.50 -8.97
N ALA A 200 12.14 9.29 -9.25
CA ALA A 200 12.90 10.08 -10.21
C ALA A 200 12.67 9.68 -11.67
N LYS A 201 12.50 8.39 -11.98
CA LYS A 201 12.19 7.87 -13.32
C LYS A 201 11.51 6.51 -13.18
N ILE A 202 10.21 6.42 -13.43
CA ILE A 202 9.58 5.12 -13.72
C ILE A 202 10.04 4.76 -15.13
N PRO A 203 11.00 3.83 -15.34
CA PRO A 203 11.41 3.49 -16.69
C PRO A 203 10.20 2.90 -17.39
N THR A 204 9.78 3.52 -18.48
CA THR A 204 8.72 2.99 -19.32
C THR A 204 9.19 1.67 -19.93
N GLY A 205 8.75 0.54 -19.37
CA GLY A 205 8.91 -0.79 -19.98
C GLY A 205 9.54 -1.87 -19.10
N GLU A 206 10.20 -1.51 -17.99
CA GLU A 206 10.77 -2.53 -17.09
C GLU A 206 9.75 -2.98 -16.03
N ASP A 207 9.68 -4.31 -15.84
CA ASP A 207 8.91 -4.91 -14.76
C ASP A 207 9.73 -4.92 -13.48
N PHE A 208 9.06 -4.79 -12.33
CA PHE A 208 9.68 -4.82 -11.01
C PHE A 208 9.24 -6.05 -10.22
N GLU A 209 10.09 -6.51 -9.32
CA GLU A 209 9.82 -7.65 -8.45
C GLU A 209 10.09 -7.28 -6.99
N PHE A 210 9.31 -7.88 -6.07
CA PHE A 210 9.58 -7.75 -4.65
C PHE A 210 10.78 -8.61 -4.29
N GLU A 211 11.81 -7.99 -3.75
CA GLU A 211 13.07 -8.64 -3.43
C GLU A 211 13.44 -8.50 -1.96
N HIS A 212 14.18 -9.48 -1.45
CA HIS A 212 14.69 -9.49 -0.08
C HIS A 212 16.09 -8.88 -0.02
N ILE A 213 16.29 -7.93 0.89
CA ILE A 213 17.59 -7.30 1.15
C ILE A 213 18.60 -8.37 1.59
N ILE A 214 18.26 -9.11 2.64
CA ILE A 214 18.91 -10.35 3.05
C ILE A 214 18.29 -11.47 2.21
N PRO A 215 19.04 -12.10 1.29
CA PRO A 215 18.47 -13.04 0.33
C PRO A 215 17.75 -14.20 1.02
N LYS A 216 16.50 -14.45 0.60
CA LYS A 216 15.67 -15.53 1.16
C LYS A 216 16.39 -16.90 1.13
N ALA A 217 17.13 -17.19 0.07
CA ALA A 217 17.88 -18.45 -0.05
C ALA A 217 18.95 -18.60 1.04
N ARG A 218 19.62 -17.51 1.46
CA ARG A 218 20.58 -17.52 2.56
C ARG A 218 19.88 -17.75 3.90
N ILE A 219 18.74 -17.09 4.12
CA ILE A 219 17.95 -17.31 5.33
C ILE A 219 17.50 -18.77 5.43
N LEU A 220 16.95 -19.33 4.35
CA LEU A 220 16.47 -20.72 4.32
C LEU A 220 17.57 -21.78 4.57
N LYS A 221 18.85 -21.43 4.38
CA LYS A 221 19.97 -22.32 4.70
C LYS A 221 20.10 -22.53 6.23
N PHE A 222 19.77 -21.52 7.02
CA PHE A 222 19.96 -21.52 8.49
C PHE A 222 18.64 -21.54 9.28
N ASP A 223 17.54 -21.07 8.68
CA ASP A 223 16.18 -21.14 9.20
C ASP A 223 15.21 -21.68 8.12
N PRO A 224 15.24 -23.00 7.81
CA PRO A 224 14.47 -23.57 6.71
C PRO A 224 12.95 -23.46 6.87
N LYS A 225 12.47 -23.37 8.11
CA LYS A 225 11.05 -23.26 8.45
C LYS A 225 10.57 -21.81 8.59
N ILE A 226 11.49 -20.83 8.60
CA ILE A 226 11.21 -19.41 8.82
C ILE A 226 10.44 -19.20 10.14
N THR A 227 10.99 -19.76 11.21
CA THR A 227 10.41 -19.62 12.57
C THR A 227 11.13 -18.57 13.39
N SER A 228 12.36 -18.20 13.02
CA SER A 228 13.23 -17.37 13.84
C SER A 228 13.57 -16.05 13.17
N VAL A 229 13.68 -16.00 11.84
CA VAL A 229 14.03 -14.77 11.10
C VAL A 229 12.79 -14.08 10.54
N HIS A 230 12.72 -12.76 10.72
CA HIS A 230 11.69 -11.83 10.25
C HIS A 230 11.75 -11.59 8.72
N THR A 231 11.76 -12.68 7.95
CA THR A 231 12.10 -12.72 6.52
C THR A 231 11.23 -11.83 5.66
N SER A 232 9.92 -11.84 5.88
CA SER A 232 8.93 -11.05 5.12
C SER A 232 8.57 -9.72 5.79
N SER A 233 9.39 -9.23 6.71
CA SER A 233 9.23 -7.91 7.30
C SER A 233 9.46 -6.81 6.28
N LEU A 234 8.82 -5.65 6.48
CA LEU A 234 9.02 -4.44 5.68
C LEU A 234 10.52 -4.07 5.59
N GLY A 235 11.25 -4.21 6.70
CA GLY A 235 12.68 -3.88 6.75
C GLY A 235 13.56 -4.78 5.89
N ASN A 236 13.10 -5.97 5.51
CA ASN A 236 13.82 -6.86 4.60
C ASN A 236 13.32 -6.77 3.15
N GLY A 237 12.37 -5.88 2.84
CA GLY A 237 11.78 -5.75 1.52
C GLY A 237 12.26 -4.55 0.72
N MET A 238 12.34 -4.72 -0.59
CA MET A 238 12.47 -3.65 -1.58
C MET A 238 11.78 -4.04 -2.90
N LEU A 239 11.60 -3.07 -3.80
CA LEU A 239 11.32 -3.32 -5.20
C LEU A 239 12.63 -3.23 -5.98
N LEU A 240 12.88 -4.20 -6.84
CA LEU A 240 14.05 -4.21 -7.70
C LEU A 240 13.61 -4.40 -9.15
N PRO A 241 14.26 -3.73 -10.12
CA PRO A 241 14.04 -4.03 -11.52
C PRO A 241 14.27 -5.52 -11.79
N LYS A 242 13.41 -6.15 -12.60
CA LYS A 242 13.45 -7.60 -12.82
C LYS A 242 14.79 -8.04 -13.41
N SER A 243 15.41 -7.22 -14.25
CA SER A 243 16.72 -7.50 -14.82
C SER A 243 17.80 -7.62 -13.74
N ASP A 244 17.81 -6.71 -12.77
CA ASP A 244 18.74 -6.71 -11.64
C ASP A 244 18.43 -7.82 -10.65
N ASN A 245 17.16 -8.10 -10.38
CA ASN A 245 16.75 -9.21 -9.53
C ASN A 245 17.26 -10.56 -10.06
N ASN A 246 17.16 -10.77 -11.37
CA ASN A 246 17.64 -11.98 -12.04
C ASN A 246 19.18 -12.13 -11.97
N LYS A 247 19.93 -11.03 -11.93
CA LYS A 247 21.39 -11.04 -11.72
C LYS A 247 21.74 -11.33 -10.26
N LYS A 248 21.01 -10.69 -9.33
CA LYS A 248 21.23 -10.77 -7.88
C LYS A 248 21.04 -12.18 -7.33
N LYS A 249 19.95 -12.87 -7.66
CA LYS A 249 19.64 -14.22 -7.13
C LYS A 249 19.79 -14.30 -5.60
N ASP A 250 20.73 -15.11 -5.11
CA ASP A 250 21.05 -15.33 -3.70
C ASP A 250 22.14 -14.40 -3.16
N LYS A 251 22.57 -13.42 -3.95
CA LYS A 251 23.55 -12.40 -3.59
C LYS A 251 22.87 -11.11 -3.10
N THR A 252 23.68 -10.22 -2.56
CA THR A 252 23.35 -8.83 -2.19
C THR A 252 23.67 -7.90 -3.37
N LEU A 253 23.26 -6.62 -3.30
CA LEU A 253 23.61 -5.66 -4.35
C LEU A 253 25.11 -5.41 -4.45
N TYR A 254 25.83 -5.37 -3.32
CA TYR A 254 27.30 -5.19 -3.30
C TYR A 254 28.05 -6.33 -3.98
N GLU A 255 27.59 -7.57 -3.81
CA GLU A 255 28.22 -8.76 -4.42
C GLU A 255 28.01 -8.86 -5.95
N ILE A 256 27.16 -8.01 -6.54
CA ILE A 256 26.98 -7.91 -7.99
C ILE A 256 27.43 -6.56 -8.56
N ASP A 257 27.80 -5.60 -7.70
CA ASP A 257 28.18 -4.25 -8.11
C ASP A 257 29.68 -4.15 -8.46
N ASN A 258 30.04 -4.63 -9.65
CA ASN A 258 31.44 -4.62 -10.09
C ASN A 258 31.96 -3.23 -10.52
N SER A 259 31.08 -2.21 -10.63
CA SER A 259 31.39 -0.92 -11.26
C SER A 259 30.68 0.27 -10.62
N SER A 260 30.23 0.16 -9.37
CA SER A 260 29.45 1.19 -8.66
C SER A 260 28.14 1.58 -9.39
N GLN A 261 27.61 0.69 -10.22
CA GLN A 261 26.38 0.89 -11.01
C GLN A 261 25.14 1.04 -10.12
N TYR A 262 25.17 0.46 -8.91
CA TYR A 262 24.02 0.47 -7.99
C TYR A 262 24.11 1.57 -6.93
N SER A 263 25.10 2.48 -7.00
CA SER A 263 25.33 3.50 -5.96
C SER A 263 24.13 4.40 -5.70
N GLU A 264 23.46 4.87 -6.76
CA GLU A 264 22.24 5.71 -6.65
C GLU A 264 21.10 4.91 -6.01
N LEU A 265 20.83 3.70 -6.50
CA LEU A 265 19.82 2.79 -5.94
C LEU A 265 20.09 2.49 -4.46
N ILE A 266 21.33 2.18 -4.08
CA ILE A 266 21.73 1.86 -2.71
C ILE A 266 21.46 3.04 -1.78
N ASN A 267 21.87 4.24 -2.20
CA ASN A 267 21.69 5.46 -1.41
C ASN A 267 20.20 5.81 -1.26
N GLU A 268 19.45 5.85 -2.36
CA GLU A 268 18.07 6.33 -2.35
C GLU A 268 17.07 5.31 -1.77
N SER A 269 17.37 4.01 -1.81
CA SER A 269 16.49 2.94 -1.27
C SER A 269 16.68 2.64 0.20
N LEU A 270 17.52 3.42 0.88
CA LEU A 270 17.99 3.11 2.24
C LEU A 270 18.48 1.65 2.31
N TYR A 271 19.23 1.22 1.29
CA TYR A 271 19.85 -0.10 1.30
C TYR A 271 20.95 -0.09 2.38
N PRO A 272 21.07 -1.15 3.19
CA PRO A 272 22.07 -1.17 4.25
C PRO A 272 23.49 -0.98 3.71
N TYR A 273 24.36 -0.31 4.47
CA TYR A 273 25.79 -0.26 4.17
C TYR A 273 26.40 -1.66 4.12
N GLU A 274 27.36 -1.87 3.24
CA GLU A 274 28.00 -3.18 3.00
C GLU A 274 28.53 -3.83 4.28
N LYS A 275 29.19 -3.04 5.14
CA LYS A 275 29.69 -3.51 6.44
C LYS A 275 28.58 -4.05 7.33
N ASN A 276 27.43 -3.35 7.37
CA ASN A 276 26.29 -3.77 8.19
C ASN A 276 25.66 -5.05 7.62
N LEU A 277 25.54 -5.14 6.30
CA LEU A 277 25.00 -6.33 5.64
C LEU A 277 25.91 -7.54 5.82
N SER A 278 27.22 -7.36 5.71
CA SER A 278 28.23 -8.39 5.97
C SER A 278 28.15 -8.89 7.41
N HIS A 279 28.02 -7.96 8.38
CA HIS A 279 27.84 -8.33 9.78
C HIS A 279 26.56 -9.13 10.02
N VAL A 280 25.45 -8.73 9.41
CA VAL A 280 24.17 -9.44 9.51
C VAL A 280 24.23 -10.83 8.88
N LEU A 281 24.93 -10.98 7.76
CA LEU A 281 25.13 -12.29 7.13
C LEU A 281 25.99 -13.20 8.01
N ASN A 282 27.06 -12.67 8.64
CA ASN A 282 27.83 -13.43 9.62
C ASN A 282 26.98 -13.84 10.84
N ASN A 283 26.12 -12.95 11.34
CA ASN A 283 25.21 -13.27 12.45
C ASN A 283 24.20 -14.35 12.04
N LEU A 284 23.71 -14.33 10.79
CA LEU A 284 22.84 -15.37 10.24
C LEU A 284 23.54 -16.74 10.20
N GLU A 285 24.81 -16.79 9.75
CA GLU A 285 25.60 -18.03 9.70
C GLU A 285 25.90 -18.60 11.09
N ASN A 286 26.05 -17.73 12.10
CA ASN A 286 26.27 -18.09 13.49
C ASN A 286 24.95 -18.31 14.28
N ASN A 287 23.80 -18.39 13.60
CA ASN A 287 22.46 -18.55 14.19
C ASN A 287 22.08 -17.46 15.23
N GLN A 288 22.67 -16.27 15.14
CA GLN A 288 22.38 -15.12 15.99
C GLN A 288 21.14 -14.36 15.46
N PHE A 289 20.00 -15.06 15.38
CA PHE A 289 18.78 -14.54 14.75
C PHE A 289 18.21 -13.29 15.42
N SER A 290 18.43 -13.12 16.72
CA SER A 290 18.03 -11.89 17.43
C SER A 290 18.69 -10.65 16.85
N GLU A 291 19.98 -10.72 16.55
CA GLU A 291 20.73 -9.61 15.93
C GLU A 291 20.28 -9.35 14.49
N VAL A 292 20.01 -10.42 13.74
CA VAL A 292 19.43 -10.32 12.38
C VAL A 292 18.07 -9.63 12.43
N ASN A 293 17.21 -9.99 13.38
CA ASN A 293 15.88 -9.39 13.53
C ASN A 293 15.95 -7.93 14.03
N ALA A 294 16.91 -7.61 14.91
CA ALA A 294 17.14 -6.23 15.35
C ALA A 294 17.53 -5.33 14.18
N PHE A 295 18.39 -5.82 13.28
CA PHE A 295 18.74 -5.13 12.04
C PHE A 295 17.53 -4.93 11.12
N ILE A 296 16.75 -6.00 10.88
CA ILE A 296 15.53 -5.93 10.04
C ILE A 296 14.55 -4.92 10.64
N SER A 297 14.34 -4.95 11.96
CA SER A 297 13.43 -4.03 12.65
C SER A 297 13.89 -2.58 12.59
N ASN A 298 15.18 -2.31 12.77
CA ASN A 298 15.74 -0.96 12.65
C ASN A 298 15.54 -0.41 11.23
N ARG A 299 15.84 -1.21 10.19
CA ARG A 299 15.57 -0.77 8.81
C ARG A 299 14.06 -0.55 8.57
N ALA A 300 13.19 -1.40 9.11
CA ALA A 300 11.75 -1.23 8.99
C ALA A 300 11.29 0.15 9.52
N GLN A 301 11.88 0.62 10.62
CA GLN A 301 11.61 1.96 11.16
C GLN A 301 12.15 3.10 10.28
N GLN A 302 13.27 2.89 9.58
CA GLN A 302 13.85 3.90 8.67
C GLN A 302 13.06 4.06 7.38
N VAL A 303 12.48 2.98 6.85
CA VAL A 303 11.69 3.01 5.60
C VAL A 303 10.23 3.40 5.81
N SER A 304 9.80 3.53 7.07
CA SER A 304 8.45 3.93 7.49
C SER A 304 8.27 5.46 7.52
#